data_AF-D1W636-F1
#
_entry.id   AF-D1W636-F1
#
_cell.length_a   1.000
_cell.length_b   1.000
_cell.length_c   1.000
_cell.angle_alpha   90.00
_cell.angle_beta   90.00
_cell.angle_gamma   90.00
#
_symmetry.space_group_name_H-M   'P 1'
#
loop_
_entity.id
_entity.type
_entity.pdbx_description
1 polymer ?
#
loop_
_entity_poly.entity_id
_entity_poly.type
_entity_poly.pdbx_seq_one_letter_code
_entity_poly.pdbx_strand_id
1 'polypeptide(L)' 'MKRVQLEWQISDLKEDINKYKSLNEINTKKLRELKRDPSAIKKIARENYFMKADDEDIFVLSDDPKTEQPQSTNETTQ' A
#
# COMPACT_ATOMS: atom_id res chain seq x y z
N MET A 1 -14.21 8.72 42.41
CA MET A 1 -13.71 7.62 41.55
C MET A 1 -14.29 7.66 40.13
N LYS A 2 -15.62 7.65 39.94
CA LYS A 2 -16.24 7.59 38.59
C LYS A 2 -15.93 8.78 37.66
N ARG A 3 -15.83 10.00 38.20
CA ARG A 3 -15.47 11.20 37.41
C ARG A 3 -14.08 11.10 36.78
N VAL A 4 -13.10 10.64 37.56
CA VAL A 4 -11.72 10.47 37.10
C VAL A 4 -11.67 9.43 35.98
N GLN A 5 -12.35 8.28 36.12
CA GLN A 5 -12.42 7.26 35.06
C GLN A 5 -13.01 7.82 33.74
N LEU A 6 -14.06 8.63 33.84
CA LEU A 6 -14.65 9.28 32.66
C LEU A 6 -13.69 10.30 32.03
N GLU A 7 -12.93 11.05 32.84
CA GLU A 7 -11.92 11.99 32.34
C GLU A 7 -10.81 11.26 31.56
N TRP A 8 -10.34 10.09 32.03
CA TRP A 8 -9.39 9.25 31.30
C TRP A 8 -9.96 8.76 29.97
N GLN A 9 -11.17 8.18 29.98
CA GLN A 9 -11.84 7.71 28.77
C GLN A 9 -12.03 8.82 27.74
N ILE A 10 -12.37 10.04 28.18
CA ILE A 10 -12.48 11.20 27.30
C ILE A 10 -11.13 11.57 26.70
N SER A 11 -10.03 11.45 27.46
CA SER A 11 -8.69 11.71 26.97
C SER A 11 -8.29 10.71 25.88
N ASP A 12 -8.45 9.42 26.15
CA ASP A 12 -8.11 8.35 25.21
C ASP A 12 -8.90 8.49 23.90
N LEU A 13 -10.21 8.73 24.00
CA LEU A 13 -11.07 8.95 22.84
C LEU A 13 -10.66 10.18 22.03
N LYS A 14 -10.20 11.26 22.67
CA LYS A 14 -9.69 12.45 21.97
C LYS A 14 -8.39 12.14 21.24
N GLU A 15 -7.50 11.35 21.83
CA GLU A 15 -6.27 10.91 21.19
C GLU A 15 -6.57 10.06 19.95
N ASP A 16 -7.48 9.09 20.06
CA ASP A 16 -7.92 8.27 18.94
C ASP A 16 -8.53 9.12 17.83
N ILE A 17 -9.40 10.08 18.15
CA ILE A 17 -9.96 11.01 17.17
C ILE A 17 -8.85 11.75 16.41
N ASN A 18 -7.84 12.26 17.12
CA ASN A 18 -6.74 12.99 16.49
C ASN A 18 -5.89 12.08 15.60
N LYS A 19 -5.59 10.87 16.07
CA LYS A 19 -4.87 9.84 15.30
C LYS A 19 -5.60 9.52 14.00
N TYR A 20 -6.90 9.21 14.06
CA TYR A 20 -7.67 8.87 12.87
C TYR A 20 -7.87 10.05 11.92
N LYS A 21 -7.98 11.29 12.43
CA LYS A 21 -8.00 12.49 11.59
C LYS A 21 -6.70 12.66 10.80
N SER A 22 -5.55 12.54 11.48
CA SER A 22 -4.23 12.64 10.84
C SER A 22 -4.04 11.56 9.78
N LEU A 23 -4.37 10.30 10.11
CA LEU A 23 -4.32 9.19 9.15
C LEU A 23 -5.21 9.44 7.93
N ASN A 24 -6.43 9.96 8.14
CA ASN A 24 -7.34 10.25 7.05
C ASN A 24 -6.81 11.35 6.13
N GLU A 25 -6.22 12.41 6.69
CA GLU A 25 -5.63 13.49 5.91
C GLU A 25 -4.47 12.99 5.03
N ILE A 26 -3.56 12.21 5.61
CA ILE A 26 -2.42 11.60 4.90
C ILE A 26 -2.93 10.67 3.78
N ASN A 27 -3.87 9.79 4.10
CA ASN A 27 -4.42 8.83 3.14
C ASN A 27 -5.17 9.53 2.00
N THR A 28 -5.95 10.57 2.31
CA THR A 28 -6.66 11.36 1.30
C THR A 28 -5.69 12.09 0.38
N LYS A 29 -4.60 12.64 0.93
CA LYS A 29 -3.54 13.26 0.12
C LYS A 29 -2.88 12.25 -0.81
N LYS A 30 -2.48 11.08 -0.29
CA LYS A 30 -1.88 10.00 -1.08
C LYS A 30 -2.83 9.49 -2.16
N LEU A 31 -4.11 9.32 -1.85
CA LEU A 31 -5.12 8.93 -2.82
C LEU A 31 -5.29 9.98 -3.93
N ARG A 32 -5.27 11.27 -3.58
CA ARG A 32 -5.36 12.35 -4.56
C ARG A 32 -4.13 12.40 -5.47
N GLU A 33 -2.94 12.17 -4.93
CA GLU A 33 -1.71 12.07 -5.71
C GLU A 33 -1.79 10.90 -6.70
N LEU A 34 -2.21 9.72 -6.24
CA LEU A 34 -2.42 8.56 -7.12
C LEU A 34 -3.44 8.81 -8.22
N LYS A 35 -4.53 9.53 -7.94
CA LYS A 35 -5.55 9.86 -8.94
C LYS A 35 -5.09 10.89 -9.97
N ARG A 36 -4.18 11.80 -9.60
CA ARG A 36 -3.73 12.89 -10.47
C ARG A 36 -2.51 12.52 -11.31
N ASP A 37 -1.72 11.57 -10.83
CA ASP A 37 -0.50 11.13 -11.49
C ASP A 37 -0.57 9.64 -11.83
N PRO A 38 -0.92 9.28 -13.08
CA PRO A 38 -0.90 7.89 -13.54
C PRO A 38 0.47 7.21 -13.37
N SER A 39 1.58 7.98 -13.36
CA SER A 39 2.91 7.42 -13.14
C SER A 39 3.12 6.94 -11.70
N ALA A 40 2.44 7.57 -10.74
CA ALA A 40 2.46 7.14 -9.34
C ALA A 40 1.81 5.77 -9.14
N ILE A 41 0.73 5.48 -9.87
CA ILE A 41 0.11 4.14 -9.89
C ILE A 41 1.07 3.12 -10.52
N LYS A 42 1.71 3.47 -11.65
CA LYS A 42 2.69 2.61 -12.33
C LYS A 42 3.84 2.21 -11.39
N LYS A 43 4.32 3.16 -10.57
CA LYS A 43 5.35 2.91 -9.55
C LYS A 43 4.89 1.91 -8.49
N ILE A 44 3.69 2.10 -7.91
CA ILE A 44 3.16 1.18 -6.90
C ILE A 44 2.95 -0.23 -7.47
N ALA A 45 2.41 -0.32 -8.68
CA ALA A 45 2.18 -1.57 -9.39
C ALA A 45 3.48 -2.36 -9.61
N ARG A 46 4.57 -1.68 -9.95
CA ARG A 46 5.87 -2.33 -10.13
C ARG A 46 6.53 -2.72 -8.80
N GLU A 47 6.56 -1.82 -7.83
CA GLU A 47 7.29 -2.05 -6.57
C GLU A 47 6.59 -3.04 -5.64
N ASN A 48 5.26 -2.99 -5.55
CA ASN A 48 4.51 -3.81 -4.59
C ASN A 48 3.89 -5.05 -5.21
N TYR A 49 3.65 -5.05 -6.52
CA TYR A 49 2.92 -6.11 -7.21
C TYR A 49 3.67 -6.70 -8.40
N PHE A 50 4.91 -6.26 -8.69
CA PHE A 50 5.73 -6.76 -9.80
C PHE A 50 4.97 -6.82 -11.14
N MET A 51 4.09 -5.84 -11.40
CA MET A 51 3.32 -5.78 -12.64
C MET A 51 4.21 -5.31 -13.81
N LYS A 52 4.10 -5.97 -14.97
CA LYS A 52 4.77 -5.57 -16.21
C LYS A 52 3.83 -4.86 -17.18
N ALA A 53 4.39 -4.03 -18.05
CA ALA A 53 3.71 -3.60 -19.26
C ALA A 53 3.95 -4.62 -20.39
N ASP A 54 3.17 -4.55 -21.47
CA ASP A 54 3.28 -5.48 -22.59
C ASP A 54 4.64 -5.40 -23.30
N ASP A 55 5.32 -4.25 -23.21
CA ASP A 55 6.62 -3.94 -23.81
C ASP A 55 7.81 -4.07 -22.84
N GLU A 56 7.60 -4.63 -21.63
CA GLU A 56 8.61 -4.71 -20.58
C GLU A 56 8.78 -6.15 -20.03
N ASP A 57 10.04 -6.59 -19.86
CA ASP A 57 10.39 -7.82 -19.17
C ASP A 57 10.80 -7.57 -17.70
N ILE A 58 10.36 -8.43 -16.78
CA ILE A 58 10.70 -8.36 -15.35
C ILE A 58 11.68 -9.49 -15.00
N PHE A 59 12.82 -9.11 -14.44
CA PHE A 59 13.80 -10.04 -13.89
C PHE A 59 13.79 -9.96 -12.36
N VAL A 60 13.45 -11.05 -11.69
CA VAL A 60 13.58 -11.17 -10.22
C VAL A 60 14.89 -11.89 -9.94
N LEU A 61 15.83 -11.19 -9.31
CA LEU A 61 17.10 -11.76 -8.85
C LEU A 61 16.94 -12.21 -7.40
N SER A 62 17.25 -13.48 -7.13
CA SER A 62 17.24 -14.03 -5.78
C SER A 62 18.55 -14.78 -5.55
N ASP A 63 19.14 -14.59 -4.38
CA ASP A 63 20.32 -15.33 -3.93
C ASP A 63 19.94 -16.71 -3.35
N ASP A 64 18.64 -16.98 -3.23
CA ASP A 64 18.12 -18.26 -2.78
C ASP A 64 18.48 -19.37 -3.79
N PRO A 65 18.82 -20.58 -3.32
CA PRO A 65 19.04 -21.71 -4.20
C PRO A 65 17.77 -21.95 -5.02
N LYS A 66 17.93 -21.99 -6.35
CA LYS A 66 16.81 -22.15 -7.29
C LYS A 66 15.97 -23.36 -6.90
N THR A 67 14.85 -23.09 -6.24
CA THR A 67 13.71 -23.99 -6.27
C THR A 67 12.99 -23.66 -7.57
N GLU A 68 12.73 -24.68 -8.39
CA GLU A 68 12.04 -24.56 -9.66
C GLU A 68 10.62 -24.02 -9.41
N GLN A 69 10.49 -22.70 -9.31
CA GLN A 69 9.20 -22.03 -9.33
C GLN A 69 8.68 -22.12 -10.77
N PRO A 70 7.41 -22.50 -10.98
CA PRO A 70 6.86 -22.62 -12.32
C PRO A 70 6.99 -21.29 -13.04
N GLN A 71 7.64 -21.31 -14.20
CA GLN A 71 7.66 -20.20 -15.14
C GLN A 71 6.20 -19.81 -15.43
N SER A 72 5.80 -18.60 -15.06
CA SER A 72 4.49 -18.04 -15.42
C SER A 72 4.45 -17.81 -16.94
N THR A 73 4.13 -18.85 -17.71
CA THR A 73 3.83 -18.78 -19.13
C THR A 73 2.44 -18.17 -19.33
N ASN A 74 2.35 -16.85 -19.24
CA ASN A 74 1.15 -16.14 -19.67
C ASN A 74 1.44 -15.49 -21.02
N GLU A 75 1.66 -16.32 -22.03
CA GLU A 75 1.48 -15.92 -23.44
C GLU A 75 0.02 -16.23 -23.79
N THR A 76 -0.81 -15.20 -23.98
CA THR A 76 -2.08 -15.32 -24.68
C THR A 76 -1.91 -14.64 -26.03
N THR A 77 -1.55 -15.43 -27.04
CA THR A 77 -1.60 -15.03 -28.44
C THR A 77 -3.04 -15.12 -28.92
N GLN A 78 -3.57 -14.05 -29.52
CA GLN A 78 -4.76 -14.13 -30.39
C GLN A 78 -4.35 -14.54 -31.80
#